data_AF-A0A357QSH8-F1
#
_entry.id   AF-A0A357QSH8-F1
#
_cell.length_a   1.000
_cell.length_b   1.000
_cell.length_c   1.000
_cell.angle_alpha   90.00
_cell.angle_beta   90.00
_cell.angle_gamma   90.00
#
_symmetry.space_group_name_H-M   'P 1'
#
loop_
_entity.id
_entity.type
_entity.pdbx_description
1 polymer ?
#
loop_
_entity_poly.entity_id
_entity_poly.type
_entity_poly.pdbx_seq_one_letter_code
_entity_poly.pdbx_strand_id
1 'polypeptide(L)'
;MIERKIELIKILWSGPYTPDQIRNNKKIGLYQIYGTHPIYGRNVLIYIGETTTSFIDRIKAHQNWMQYELDELVFYTGEIQSEEQNNIRYIKEAEKMLLYYTCPAYNSNLISDYMKSKDFDDFEIIIMNFGKIGSLPYEVSTFHYDSEVWDRIY
;
A
#
# COMPACT_ATOMS: atom_id res chain seq x y z
N MET A 1 9.04 -13.91 29.94
CA MET A 1 8.78 -13.80 28.50
C MET A 1 7.49 -13.03 28.34
N ILE A 2 7.51 -11.92 27.62
CA ILE A 2 6.28 -11.23 27.21
C ILE A 2 5.88 -11.91 25.90
N GLU A 3 4.73 -12.58 25.86
CA GLU A 3 4.16 -13.04 24.59
C GLU A 3 3.74 -11.81 23.80
N ARG A 4 4.44 -11.52 22.71
CA ARG A 4 4.03 -10.50 21.73
C ARG A 4 3.08 -11.16 20.73
N LYS A 5 1.95 -10.50 20.47
CA LYS A 5 0.96 -10.99 19.50
C LYS A 5 1.42 -10.57 18.10
N ILE A 6 1.68 -11.55 17.23
CA ILE A 6 1.95 -11.31 15.81
C ILE A 6 0.62 -11.24 15.06
N GLU A 7 0.41 -10.19 14.29
CA GLU A 7 -0.77 -10.00 13.44
C GLU A 7 -0.42 -10.24 11.97
N LEU A 8 -1.16 -11.16 11.32
CA LEU A 8 -0.99 -11.50 9.92
C LEU A 8 -2.07 -10.83 9.06
N ILE A 9 -1.66 -9.92 8.19
CA ILE A 9 -2.53 -9.23 7.24
C ILE A 9 -2.30 -9.83 5.85
N LYS A 10 -3.34 -10.46 5.29
CA LYS A 10 -3.29 -10.99 3.91
C LYS A 10 -4.03 -10.04 2.98
N ILE A 11 -3.44 -9.70 1.85
CA ILE A 11 -4.03 -8.78 0.87
C ILE A 11 -4.15 -9.51 -0.47
N LEU A 12 -5.36 -9.60 -1.01
CA LEU A 12 -5.60 -10.13 -2.35
C LEU A 12 -5.72 -8.99 -3.35
N TRP A 13 -4.75 -8.91 -4.26
CA TRP A 13 -4.68 -7.87 -5.29
C TRP A 13 -5.33 -8.33 -6.58
N SER A 14 -6.16 -7.46 -7.15
CA SER A 14 -6.86 -7.65 -8.42
C SER A 14 -6.56 -6.50 -9.40
N GLY A 15 -6.64 -6.80 -10.69
CA GLY A 15 -6.26 -5.89 -11.79
C GLY A 15 -5.50 -6.63 -12.90
N PRO A 16 -4.82 -5.93 -13.81
CA PRO A 16 -4.81 -4.47 -13.95
C PRO A 16 -6.18 -3.92 -14.36
N TYR A 17 -6.49 -2.70 -13.93
CA TYR A 17 -7.70 -1.98 -14.31
C TYR A 17 -7.35 -0.62 -14.94
N THR A 18 -8.18 -0.19 -15.89
CA THR A 18 -8.27 1.21 -16.29
C THR A 18 -9.11 2.00 -15.27
N PRO A 19 -9.01 3.34 -15.24
CA PRO A 19 -9.88 4.16 -14.40
C PRO A 19 -11.37 3.79 -14.54
N ASP A 20 -11.80 3.51 -15.76
CA ASP A 20 -13.20 3.21 -16.09
C ASP A 20 -13.67 1.88 -15.53
N GLN A 21 -12.79 0.88 -15.48
CA GLN A 21 -13.11 -0.43 -14.92
C GLN A 21 -13.33 -0.38 -13.40
N ILE A 22 -12.70 0.57 -12.69
CA ILE A 22 -12.89 0.73 -11.24
C ILE A 22 -14.12 1.59 -10.92
N ARG A 23 -14.72 2.28 -11.89
CA ARG A 23 -15.87 3.19 -11.65
C ARG A 23 -17.08 2.55 -11.00
N ASN A 24 -17.17 1.22 -10.90
CA ASN A 24 -18.26 0.53 -10.20
C ASN A 24 -17.81 -0.24 -8.95
N ASN A 25 -16.54 -0.14 -8.56
CA ASN A 25 -16.01 -0.87 -7.41
C ASN A 25 -16.27 -0.10 -6.11
N LYS A 26 -17.30 -0.55 -5.38
CA LYS A 26 -17.71 0.03 -4.08
C LYS A 26 -16.99 -0.56 -2.88
N LYS A 27 -16.03 -1.45 -3.09
CA LYS A 27 -15.27 -2.08 -1.99
C LYS A 27 -14.26 -1.10 -1.40
N ILE A 28 -13.76 -1.45 -0.22
CA ILE A 28 -12.72 -0.72 0.51
C ILE A 28 -11.41 -1.52 0.52
N GLY A 29 -10.31 -0.87 0.87
CA GLY A 29 -8.99 -1.51 0.94
C GLY A 29 -7.89 -0.61 0.42
N LEU A 30 -6.89 -1.22 -0.22
CA LEU A 30 -5.73 -0.52 -0.75
C LEU A 30 -5.78 -0.47 -2.27
N TYR A 31 -5.12 0.50 -2.88
CA TYR A 31 -4.94 0.56 -4.32
C TYR A 31 -3.54 0.98 -4.69
N GLN A 32 -3.09 0.49 -5.84
CA GLN A 32 -1.85 0.90 -6.48
C GLN A 32 -2.18 1.65 -7.77
N ILE A 33 -1.37 2.64 -8.11
CA ILE A 33 -1.40 3.35 -9.39
C ILE A 33 -0.02 3.24 -10.04
N TYR A 34 -0.03 2.81 -11.29
CA TYR A 34 1.13 2.73 -12.16
C TYR A 34 0.99 3.75 -13.29
N GLY A 35 2.11 4.37 -13.64
CA GLY A 35 2.17 5.36 -14.70
C GLY A 35 3.60 5.56 -15.20
N THR A 36 3.81 6.64 -15.94
CA THR A 36 5.13 7.01 -16.46
C THR A 36 5.76 8.10 -15.59
N HIS A 37 6.89 7.78 -14.96
CA HIS A 37 7.67 8.74 -14.20
C HIS A 37 8.89 9.19 -15.01
N PRO A 38 9.18 10.50 -15.16
CA PRO A 38 10.27 11.00 -16.00
C PRO A 38 11.66 10.44 -15.67
N ILE A 39 11.89 10.06 -14.41
CA ILE A 39 13.18 9.51 -13.93
C ILE A 39 13.19 7.98 -13.93
N TYR A 40 12.07 7.34 -13.57
CA TYR A 40 12.03 5.90 -13.31
C TYR A 40 11.53 5.09 -14.52
N GLY A 41 11.01 5.76 -15.55
CA GLY A 41 10.54 5.16 -16.78
C GLY A 41 9.03 4.90 -16.80
N ARG A 42 8.61 4.05 -17.73
CA ARG A 42 7.21 3.73 -17.99
C ARG A 42 6.73 2.58 -17.09
N ASN A 43 5.43 2.56 -16.79
CA ASN A 43 4.77 1.49 -16.04
C ASN A 43 5.40 1.21 -14.67
N VAL A 44 5.77 2.26 -13.94
CA VAL A 44 6.31 2.16 -12.59
C VAL A 44 5.24 2.45 -11.55
N LEU A 45 5.39 1.87 -10.35
CA LEU A 45 4.54 2.17 -9.21
C LEU A 45 4.77 3.63 -8.79
N ILE A 46 3.77 4.48 -9.00
CA ILE A 46 3.87 5.91 -8.67
C ILE A 46 3.10 6.26 -7.41
N TYR A 47 2.07 5.48 -7.05
CA TYR A 47 1.23 5.75 -5.89
C TYR A 47 0.68 4.48 -5.25
N ILE A 48 0.69 4.43 -3.92
CA ILE A 48 -0.15 3.53 -3.12
C ILE A 48 -1.07 4.39 -2.27
N GLY A 49 -2.33 4.00 -2.16
CA GLY A 49 -3.22 4.61 -1.18
C GLY A 49 -4.24 3.66 -0.59
N GLU A 50 -4.96 4.14 0.41
CA GLU A 50 -6.09 3.44 1.02
C GLU A 50 -7.44 4.11 0.79
N THR A 51 -8.51 3.36 1.00
CA THR A 51 -9.86 3.88 1.14
C THR A 51 -10.68 3.06 2.13
N THR A 52 -11.40 3.77 3.01
CA THR A 52 -12.40 3.22 3.94
C THR A 52 -13.84 3.50 3.49
N THR A 53 -14.04 4.21 2.38
CA THR A 53 -15.36 4.53 1.83
C THR A 53 -15.66 3.69 0.60
N SER A 54 -14.86 3.85 -0.45
CA SER A 54 -14.89 3.01 -1.65
C SER A 54 -13.70 3.33 -2.59
N PHE A 55 -13.33 2.36 -3.44
CA PHE A 55 -12.33 2.59 -4.50
C PHE A 55 -12.79 3.63 -5.52
N ILE A 56 -14.06 3.59 -5.93
CA ILE A 56 -14.63 4.57 -6.87
C ILE A 56 -14.48 6.01 -6.33
N ASP A 57 -14.86 6.28 -5.08
CA ASP A 57 -14.83 7.64 -4.54
C ASP A 57 -13.40 8.14 -4.42
N ARG A 58 -12.47 7.26 -4.05
CA ARG A 58 -11.06 7.63 -3.92
C ARG A 58 -10.39 7.88 -5.26
N ILE A 59 -10.67 7.08 -6.29
CA ILE A 59 -10.15 7.33 -7.64
C ILE A 59 -10.77 8.59 -8.26
N LYS A 60 -12.04 8.89 -7.98
CA LYS A 60 -12.65 10.17 -8.38
C LYS A 60 -11.93 11.37 -7.76
N ALA A 61 -11.51 11.28 -6.50
CA ALA A 61 -10.77 12.35 -5.84
C ALA A 61 -9.40 12.64 -6.50
N HIS A 62 -8.84 11.66 -7.23
CA HIS A 62 -7.57 11.79 -7.95
C HIS A 62 -7.70 12.40 -9.35
N GLN A 63 -8.92 12.58 -9.89
CA GLN A 63 -9.14 13.02 -11.29
C GLN A 63 -8.36 14.28 -11.66
N ASN A 64 -8.22 15.20 -10.69
CA ASN A 64 -7.56 16.48 -10.84
C ASN A 64 -6.12 16.35 -11.33
N TRP A 65 -5.37 15.35 -10.85
CA TRP A 65 -3.97 15.14 -11.27
C TRP A 65 -3.84 14.06 -12.34
N MET A 66 -4.70 13.04 -12.34
CA MET A 66 -4.67 11.96 -13.34
C MET A 66 -4.80 12.47 -14.79
N GLN A 67 -5.55 13.55 -15.01
CA GLN A 67 -5.71 14.17 -16.34
C GLN A 67 -4.43 14.79 -16.91
N TYR A 68 -3.40 15.00 -16.08
CA TYR A 68 -2.11 15.57 -16.49
C TYR A 68 -1.02 14.52 -16.71
N GLU A 69 -1.34 13.24 -16.53
CA GLU A 69 -0.39 12.15 -16.73
C GLU A 69 -0.07 11.96 -18.22
N LEU A 70 1.19 11.64 -18.50
CA LEU A 70 1.72 11.54 -19.87
C LEU A 70 1.20 10.31 -20.62
N ASP A 71 0.85 9.25 -19.89
CA ASP A 71 0.38 7.97 -20.41
C ASP A 71 -0.83 7.49 -19.59
N GLU A 72 -1.54 6.48 -20.12
CA GLU A 72 -2.64 5.84 -19.39
C GLU A 72 -2.19 5.25 -18.06
N LEU A 73 -2.95 5.56 -17.00
CA LEU A 73 -2.73 5.00 -15.68
C LEU A 73 -3.32 3.60 -15.54
N VAL A 74 -2.59 2.74 -14.85
CA VAL A 74 -3.01 1.36 -14.54
C VAL A 74 -3.21 1.22 -13.03
N PHE A 75 -4.32 0.59 -12.65
CA PHE A 75 -4.72 0.47 -11.25
C PHE A 75 -4.80 -0.99 -10.81
N TYR A 76 -4.49 -1.21 -9.54
CA TYR A 76 -4.75 -2.47 -8.86
C TYR A 76 -5.50 -2.19 -7.55
N THR A 77 -6.43 -3.06 -7.16
CA THR A 77 -7.16 -2.96 -5.89
C THR A 77 -6.84 -4.16 -5.02
N GLY A 78 -6.49 -3.91 -3.76
CA GLY A 78 -6.14 -4.88 -2.75
C GLY A 78 -7.21 -4.96 -1.67
N GLU A 79 -7.77 -6.16 -1.48
CA GLU A 79 -8.77 -6.44 -0.45
C GLU A 79 -8.13 -7.25 0.68
N ILE A 80 -8.35 -6.83 1.93
CA ILE A 80 -7.90 -7.59 3.11
C ILE A 80 -8.65 -8.93 3.17
N GLN A 81 -7.90 -10.03 3.28
CA GLN A 81 -8.37 -11.41 3.41
C GLN A 81 -8.07 -11.94 4.82
N SER A 82 -8.56 -11.25 5.84
CA SER A 82 -8.53 -11.69 7.23
C SER A 82 -9.94 -12.02 7.72
N GLU A 83 -10.06 -12.71 8.85
CA GLU A 83 -11.37 -12.94 9.50
C GLU A 83 -12.09 -11.62 9.78
N GLU A 84 -11.33 -10.55 10.04
CA GLU A 84 -11.82 -9.18 10.16
C GLU A 84 -11.70 -8.41 8.83
N GLN A 85 -12.29 -8.97 7.78
CA GLN A 85 -12.41 -8.31 6.48
C GLN A 85 -13.10 -6.95 6.68
N ASN A 86 -12.44 -5.86 6.29
CA ASN A 86 -12.80 -4.45 6.56
C ASN A 86 -12.31 -3.84 7.88
N ASN A 87 -11.38 -4.48 8.59
CA ASN A 87 -10.70 -3.81 9.70
C ASN A 87 -9.90 -2.60 9.18
N ILE A 88 -10.41 -1.40 9.46
CA ILE A 88 -9.82 -0.11 9.04
C ILE A 88 -8.39 0.03 9.55
N ARG A 89 -8.08 -0.51 10.74
CA ARG A 89 -6.71 -0.52 11.26
C ARG A 89 -5.79 -1.30 10.32
N TYR A 90 -6.18 -2.50 9.89
CA TYR A 90 -5.36 -3.30 8.97
C TYR A 90 -5.14 -2.63 7.62
N ILE A 91 -6.14 -1.93 7.11
CA ILE A 91 -6.01 -1.15 5.87
C ILE A 91 -4.95 -0.05 6.02
N LYS A 92 -5.02 0.72 7.13
CA LYS A 92 -4.08 1.82 7.41
C LYS A 92 -2.66 1.34 7.69
N GLU A 93 -2.50 0.31 8.53
CA GLU A 93 -1.19 -0.27 8.81
C GLU A 93 -0.58 -0.86 7.54
N ALA A 94 -1.39 -1.49 6.69
CA ALA A 94 -0.91 -2.00 5.42
C ALA A 94 -0.44 -0.89 4.47
N GLU A 95 -1.16 0.24 4.37
CA GLU A 95 -0.73 1.37 3.57
C GLU A 95 0.62 1.91 4.06
N LYS A 96 0.73 2.17 5.37
CA LYS A 96 1.95 2.68 6.00
C LYS A 96 3.15 1.76 5.72
N MET A 97 3.00 0.47 5.95
CA MET A 97 4.05 -0.53 5.72
C MET A 97 4.45 -0.62 4.24
N LEU A 98 3.49 -0.70 3.32
CA LEU A 98 3.80 -0.80 1.90
C LEU A 98 4.48 0.48 1.39
N LEU A 99 4.07 1.65 1.86
CA LEU A 99 4.73 2.92 1.54
C LEU A 99 6.18 2.96 2.03
N TYR A 100 6.42 2.51 3.26
CA TYR A 100 7.77 2.43 3.82
C TYR A 100 8.70 1.57 2.96
N TYR A 101 8.21 0.42 2.47
CA TYR A 101 9.02 -0.51 1.68
C TYR A 101 9.17 -0.14 0.20
N THR A 102 8.19 0.55 -0.39
CA THR A 102 8.15 0.79 -1.84
C THR A 102 8.46 2.21 -2.23
N CYS A 103 8.35 3.17 -1.30
CA CYS A 103 8.61 4.59 -1.49
C CYS A 103 8.12 5.17 -2.85
N PRO A 104 6.83 5.03 -3.22
CA PRO A 104 6.35 5.49 -4.52
C PRO A 104 6.51 7.00 -4.68
N ALA A 105 6.84 7.43 -5.91
CA ALA A 105 7.26 8.81 -6.19
C ALA A 105 6.23 9.86 -5.74
N TYR A 106 4.93 9.60 -5.90
CA TYR A 106 3.87 10.57 -5.63
C TYR A 106 3.33 10.48 -4.20
N ASN A 107 3.87 9.61 -3.37
CA ASN A 107 3.54 9.51 -1.94
C ASN A 107 4.47 10.35 -1.04
N SER A 108 5.36 11.18 -1.61
CA SER A 108 6.43 11.88 -0.88
C SER A 108 5.97 12.60 0.40
N ASN A 109 4.85 13.33 0.35
CA ASN A 109 4.28 14.00 1.53
C ASN A 109 3.89 13.00 2.63
N LEU A 110 3.16 11.95 2.25
CA LEU A 110 2.64 10.94 3.16
C LEU A 110 3.76 10.08 3.77
N ILE A 111 4.76 9.72 2.97
CA ILE A 111 5.97 9.02 3.44
C ILE A 111 6.67 9.88 4.48
N SER A 112 6.80 11.19 4.24
CA SER A 112 7.47 12.09 5.18
C SER A 112 6.75 12.18 6.52
N ASP A 113 5.41 12.08 6.53
CA ASP A 113 4.61 12.09 7.75
C ASP A 113 4.74 10.76 8.50
N TYR A 114 4.63 9.63 7.80
CA TYR A 114 4.79 8.30 8.41
C TYR A 114 6.20 8.01 8.92
N MET A 115 7.24 8.55 8.28
CA MET A 115 8.63 8.35 8.75
C MET A 115 8.99 9.21 9.97
N LYS A 116 8.27 10.31 10.22
CA LYS A 116 8.42 11.12 11.46
C LYS A 116 7.68 10.51 12.64
N SER A 117 6.59 9.84 12.32
CA SER A 117 5.76 9.04 13.22
C SER A 117 6.59 7.83 13.67
N LYS A 118 7.01 7.78 14.94
CA LYS A 118 7.58 6.55 15.55
C LYS A 118 6.52 5.45 15.72
N ASP A 119 5.33 5.64 15.14
CA ASP A 119 4.09 4.95 15.47
C ASP A 119 3.95 3.62 14.71
N PHE A 120 5.00 2.82 14.58
CA PHE A 120 4.76 1.38 14.51
C PHE A 120 4.57 0.94 15.96
N ASP A 121 3.43 1.32 16.55
CA ASP A 121 3.06 0.99 17.93
C ASP A 121 3.20 -0.52 18.14
N ASP A 122 3.84 -0.95 19.24
CA ASP A 122 3.83 -2.22 20.01
C ASP A 122 3.39 -3.57 19.36
N PHE A 123 3.32 -3.68 18.04
CA PHE A 123 2.74 -4.80 17.33
C PHE A 123 3.66 -5.31 16.22
N GLU A 124 3.83 -6.62 16.23
CA GLU A 124 4.57 -7.34 15.21
C GLU A 124 3.61 -7.69 14.07
N ILE A 125 3.74 -7.01 12.93
CA ILE A 125 2.86 -7.19 11.77
C ILE A 125 3.62 -7.88 10.65
N ILE A 126 2.96 -8.85 10.02
CA ILE A 126 3.37 -9.42 8.73
C ILE A 126 2.28 -9.13 7.72
N ILE A 127 2.67 -8.59 6.57
CA ILE A 127 1.79 -8.42 5.42
C ILE A 127 2.19 -9.39 4.34
N MET A 128 1.23 -10.17 3.85
CA MET A 128 1.40 -11.06 2.72
C MET A 128 0.54 -10.59 1.53
N ASN A 129 1.20 -10.30 0.41
CA ASN A 129 0.55 -9.85 -0.82
C ASN A 129 0.33 -11.04 -1.76
N PHE A 130 -0.92 -11.23 -2.19
CA PHE A 130 -1.32 -12.32 -3.09
C PHE A 130 -1.96 -11.77 -4.37
N GLY A 131 -1.97 -12.61 -5.42
CA GLY A 131 -2.64 -12.29 -6.67
C GLY A 131 -1.83 -11.36 -7.57
N LYS A 132 -2.48 -10.31 -8.08
CA LYS A 132 -1.88 -9.36 -9.04
C LYS A 132 -1.11 -8.26 -8.30
N ILE A 133 0.01 -8.62 -7.69
CA ILE A 133 0.73 -7.76 -6.74
C ILE A 133 1.52 -6.60 -7.36
N GLY A 134 1.75 -6.61 -8.68
CA GLY A 134 2.56 -5.60 -9.35
C GLY A 134 4.02 -5.63 -8.87
N SER A 135 4.57 -4.46 -8.54
CA SER A 135 5.90 -4.25 -7.98
C SER A 135 5.98 -4.41 -6.46
N LEU A 136 4.88 -4.78 -5.78
CA LEU A 136 4.93 -5.04 -4.35
C LEU A 136 5.75 -6.31 -4.04
N PRO A 137 6.50 -6.34 -2.93
CA PRO A 137 7.07 -7.58 -2.40
C PRO A 137 5.96 -8.55 -1.97
N TYR A 138 6.24 -9.85 -2.03
CA TYR A 138 5.32 -10.89 -1.53
C TYR A 138 5.06 -10.76 -0.03
N GLU A 139 6.06 -10.30 0.73
CA GLU A 139 6.02 -10.19 2.18
C GLU A 139 6.72 -8.91 2.65
N VAL A 140 6.14 -8.22 3.63
CA VAL A 140 6.81 -7.17 4.43
C VAL A 140 6.44 -7.32 5.91
N SER A 141 7.34 -6.92 6.80
CA SER A 141 7.12 -7.09 8.25
C SER A 141 7.84 -6.03 9.09
N THR A 142 7.42 -5.85 10.34
CA THR A 142 8.07 -4.91 11.27
C THR A 142 9.28 -5.50 12.00
N PHE A 143 9.56 -6.80 11.88
CA PHE A 143 10.61 -7.49 12.65
C PHE A 143 12.04 -7.00 12.41
N HIS A 144 12.27 -6.34 11.28
CA HIS A 144 13.61 -5.82 10.96
C HIS A 144 14.01 -4.69 11.91
N TYR A 145 13.08 -3.95 12.53
CA TYR A 145 13.41 -2.85 13.44
C TYR A 145 14.05 -3.32 14.75
N ASP A 146 13.62 -4.47 15.28
CA ASP A 146 14.10 -5.03 16.55
C ASP A 146 15.24 -6.04 16.36
N SER A 147 15.81 -6.13 15.15
CA SER A 147 16.82 -7.14 14.86
C SER A 147 18.20 -6.73 15.41
N GLU A 148 18.73 -7.52 16.36
CA GLU A 148 20.12 -7.42 16.85
C GLU A 148 21.17 -7.58 15.74
N VAL A 149 20.77 -8.01 14.53
CA VAL A 149 21.66 -8.07 13.37
C VAL A 149 22.08 -6.67 12.94
N TRP A 150 21.19 -5.67 13.04
CA TRP A 150 21.52 -4.28 12.71
C TRP A 150 22.57 -3.69 13.65
N ASP A 151 22.55 -4.11 14.93
CA ASP A 151 23.55 -3.69 15.92
C ASP A 151 24.96 -4.21 15.62
N ARG A 152 25.10 -5.16 14.68
CA ARG A 152 26.38 -5.72 14.24
C ARG A 152 26.94 -5.06 12.97
N ILE A 153 26.15 -4.21 12.32
CA ILE A 153 26.52 -3.54 11.07
C ILE A 153 27.18 -2.17 11.35
N TYR A 154 27.16 -1.72 12.62
CA TYR A 154 27.82 -0.51 13.12
C TYR A 154 28.79 -0.84 14.26
#